data_AF-A0AAD4P415-F1
#
_entry.id   AF-A0AAD4P415-F1
#
_cell.length_a   1.000
_cell.length_b   1.000
_cell.length_c   1.000
_cell.angle_alpha   90.00
_cell.angle_beta   90.00
_cell.angle_gamma   90.00
#
_symmetry.space_group_name_H-M   'P 1'
#
loop_
_entity.id
_entity.type
_entity.pdbx_description
1 polymer ?
#
loop_
_entity_poly.entity_id
_entity_poly.type
_entity_poly.pdbx_seq_one_letter_code
_entity_poly.pdbx_strand_id
1 'polypeptide(L)'
;MPLCALALRAKHCAEGVHAGNARNTRGTDHFKITVVATGTKCVIEEAGVRLRSLASSLNICFSFHVITLEDFVKLQLSMLDLDNEEAVLVYGLHALEKLVSSLNELEALMRVITRISPRVMIIIDAATNVNSPVFMDRFVKALLYCGALFDS
;
A
#
# COMPACT_ATOMS: atom_id res chain seq x y z
N MET A 1 -6.12 13.22 0.65
CA MET A 1 -5.07 12.53 -0.13
C MET A 1 -5.42 11.04 -0.21
N PRO A 2 -5.42 10.42 -1.40
CA PRO A 2 -5.52 8.97 -1.51
C PRO A 2 -4.18 8.37 -1.09
N LEU A 3 -4.17 7.67 0.04
CA LEU A 3 -3.01 6.88 0.45
C LEU A 3 -3.34 5.43 0.09
N CYS A 4 -2.80 4.93 -1.01
CA CYS A 4 -2.85 3.51 -1.31
C CYS A 4 -1.52 2.90 -0.87
N ALA A 5 -1.47 2.20 0.27
CA ALA A 5 -0.23 1.54 0.67
C ALA A 5 -0.03 0.25 -0.14
N LEU A 6 0.38 0.39 -1.40
CA LEU A 6 0.55 -0.74 -2.30
C LEU A 6 1.89 -1.45 -2.06
N ALA A 7 1.84 -2.42 -1.15
CA ALA A 7 2.78 -3.51 -0.88
C ALA A 7 3.53 -3.43 0.47
N LEU A 8 3.10 -4.28 1.41
CA LEU A 8 3.92 -4.77 2.52
C LEU A 8 4.55 -6.08 2.05
N ARG A 9 5.87 -6.18 2.10
CA ARG A 9 6.63 -7.32 1.57
C ARG A 9 7.54 -7.88 2.64
N ALA A 10 7.69 -9.20 2.62
CA ALA A 10 8.73 -9.89 3.36
C ALA A 10 9.53 -10.74 2.35
N LYS A 11 10.84 -10.50 2.29
CA LYS A 11 11.84 -11.27 1.56
C LYS A 11 12.76 -11.95 2.58
N HIS A 12 13.47 -13.01 2.23
CA HIS A 12 14.59 -13.52 3.02
C HIS A 12 15.86 -12.70 2.73
N CYS A 13 16.49 -12.06 3.72
CA CYS A 13 17.76 -11.37 3.57
C CYS A 13 18.91 -12.38 3.69
N ALA A 14 19.72 -12.49 2.64
CA ALA A 14 21.03 -13.11 2.78
C ALA A 14 21.97 -12.06 3.40
N GLU A 15 22.56 -12.38 4.56
CA GLU A 15 23.56 -11.51 5.18
C GLU A 15 24.76 -11.34 4.24
N GLY A 16 25.16 -10.08 4.02
CA GLY A 16 26.47 -9.76 3.47
C GLY A 16 27.54 -10.16 4.49
N VAL A 17 28.22 -11.26 4.23
CA VAL A 17 29.32 -11.79 5.04
C VAL A 17 30.43 -10.74 5.18
N HIS A 18 30.56 -10.14 6.35
CA HIS A 18 31.82 -9.56 6.82
C HIS A 18 32.28 -10.30 8.09
N ALA A 19 33.34 -11.08 7.88
CA ALA A 19 34.27 -11.64 8.86
C ALA A 19 33.72 -12.53 9.99
N GLY A 20 33.84 -13.84 9.77
CA GLY A 20 34.48 -14.73 10.75
C GLY A 20 33.69 -15.13 12.00
N ASN A 21 32.61 -15.91 11.86
CA ASN A 21 32.44 -17.12 12.67
C ASN A 21 31.28 -17.96 12.12
N ALA A 22 31.51 -19.25 11.90
CA ALA A 22 30.48 -20.19 11.47
C ALA A 22 29.48 -20.45 12.62
N ARG A 23 28.41 -19.67 12.66
CA ARG A 23 27.20 -19.98 13.44
C ARG A 23 25.97 -19.70 12.58
N ASN A 24 25.40 -20.78 12.04
CA ASN A 24 24.02 -20.91 11.57
C ASN A 24 23.37 -19.61 11.06
N THR A 25 23.63 -19.23 9.81
CA THR A 25 23.00 -18.10 9.13
C THR A 25 21.51 -18.38 8.92
N ARG A 26 20.69 -18.14 9.94
CA ARG A 26 19.26 -17.90 9.72
C ARG A 26 19.18 -16.53 9.05
N GLY A 27 19.03 -16.51 7.72
CA GLY A 27 18.82 -15.25 7.01
C GLY A 27 17.67 -14.48 7.68
N THR A 28 17.89 -13.22 8.00
CA THR A 28 16.85 -12.37 8.58
C THR A 28 15.87 -11.99 7.49
N ASP A 29 14.57 -12.10 7.70
CA ASP A 29 13.65 -11.66 6.65
C ASP A 29 13.74 -10.13 6.46
N HIS A 30 14.00 -9.67 5.24
CA HIS A 30 13.96 -8.29 4.81
C HIS A 30 12.51 -7.81 4.59
N PHE A 31 12.06 -6.87 5.40
CA PHE A 31 10.73 -6.28 5.29
C PHE A 31 10.77 -5.01 4.43
N LYS A 32 10.04 -4.99 3.31
CA LYS A 32 9.99 -3.85 2.37
C LYS A 32 8.58 -3.28 2.32
N ILE A 33 8.44 -1.97 2.55
CA ILE A 33 7.20 -1.24 2.32
C ILE A 33 7.38 -0.37 1.08
N THR A 34 6.43 -0.48 0.15
CA THR A 34 6.29 0.45 -0.96
C THR A 34 4.96 1.18 -0.80
N VAL A 35 5.00 2.51 -0.77
CA VAL A 35 3.79 3.34 -0.73
C VAL A 35 3.58 3.94 -2.12
N VAL A 36 2.37 3.78 -2.67
CA VAL A 36 1.97 4.39 -3.95
C VAL A 36 0.92 5.45 -3.65
N ALA A 37 1.26 6.72 -3.88
CA ALA A 37 0.38 7.82 -3.53
C ALA A 37 0.25 8.82 -4.68
N THR A 38 -0.93 9.43 -4.76
CA THR A 38 -1.16 10.65 -5.54
C THR A 38 -1.17 11.84 -4.59
N GLY A 39 -0.26 12.82 -4.79
CA GLY A 39 -0.15 14.01 -3.94
C GLY A 39 1.14 14.12 -3.10
N THR A 40 1.07 14.79 -1.94
CA THR A 40 2.27 15.32 -1.27
C THR A 40 3.11 14.26 -0.54
N LYS A 41 4.39 14.24 -0.88
CA LYS A 41 5.40 13.27 -0.44
C LYS A 41 5.89 13.45 1.01
N CYS A 42 5.83 14.67 1.55
CA CYS A 42 6.53 15.04 2.81
C CYS A 42 6.12 14.19 4.02
N VAL A 43 4.82 14.05 4.29
CA VAL A 43 4.31 13.29 5.45
C VAL A 43 4.64 11.79 5.34
N ILE A 44 4.60 11.24 4.12
CA ILE A 44 4.88 9.82 3.87
C ILE A 44 6.36 9.52 4.09
N GLU A 45 7.25 10.42 3.63
CA GLU A 45 8.69 10.28 3.85
C GLU A 45 9.07 10.40 5.33
N GLU A 46 8.45 11.33 6.07
CA GLU A 46 8.67 11.45 7.51
C GLU A 46 8.25 10.16 8.24
N ALA A 47 7.08 9.60 7.89
CA ALA A 47 6.68 8.29 8.41
C ALA A 47 7.70 7.20 8.04
N GLY A 48 8.22 7.21 6.82
CA GLY A 48 9.29 6.32 6.37
C GLY A 48 10.56 6.43 7.22
N VAL A 49 11.00 7.64 7.57
CA VAL A 49 12.16 7.87 8.46
C VAL A 49 11.92 7.25 9.83
N ARG A 50 10.74 7.49 10.43
CA ARG A 50 10.37 6.92 11.73
C ARG A 50 10.31 5.40 11.71
N LEU A 51 9.73 4.82 10.65
CA LEU A 51 9.65 3.36 10.47
C LEU A 51 11.03 2.72 10.30
N ARG A 52 11.94 3.34 9.54
CA ARG A 52 13.33 2.86 9.42
C ARG A 52 14.07 2.91 10.75
N SER A 53 13.90 3.99 11.51
CA SER A 53 14.51 4.12 12.85
C SER A 53 13.99 3.04 13.82
N LEU A 54 12.68 2.77 13.80
CA LEU A 54 12.07 1.71 14.59
C LEU A 54 12.55 0.31 14.15
N ALA A 55 12.61 0.03 12.86
CA ALA A 55 13.12 -1.25 12.38
C ALA A 55 14.58 -1.47 12.78
N SER A 56 15.40 -0.41 12.71
CA SER A 56 16.79 -0.45 13.17
C SER A 56 16.91 -0.73 14.66
N SER A 57 16.05 -0.17 15.52
CA SER A 57 16.10 -0.44 16.96
C SER A 57 15.66 -1.87 17.31
N LEU A 58 14.89 -2.51 16.42
CA LEU A 58 14.45 -3.90 16.54
C LEU A 58 15.37 -4.89 15.81
N ASN A 59 16.48 -4.42 15.19
CA ASN A 59 17.38 -5.22 14.35
C ASN A 59 16.66 -5.95 13.19
N ILE A 60 15.65 -5.30 12.59
CA ILE A 60 14.91 -5.81 11.43
C ILE A 60 15.52 -5.22 10.15
N CYS A 61 15.88 -6.07 9.20
CA CYS A 61 16.25 -5.63 7.84
C CYS A 61 15.02 -5.01 7.18
N PHE A 62 15.06 -3.69 6.93
CA PHE A 62 13.88 -2.95 6.50
C PHE A 62 14.18 -1.93 5.41
N SER A 63 13.27 -1.79 4.45
CA SER A 63 13.30 -0.70 3.47
C SER A 63 11.93 -0.08 3.25
N PHE A 64 11.93 1.23 2.97
CA PHE A 64 10.72 2.01 2.78
C PHE A 64 10.88 2.91 1.56
N HIS A 65 9.99 2.73 0.58
CA HIS A 65 10.02 3.39 -0.71
C HIS A 65 8.70 4.11 -0.97
N VAL A 66 8.78 5.30 -1.55
CA VAL A 66 7.60 6.09 -1.93
C VAL A 66 7.60 6.30 -3.43
N ILE A 67 6.53 5.87 -4.07
CA ILE A 67 6.22 6.13 -5.48
C ILE A 67 5.11 7.17 -5.50
N THR A 68 5.44 8.35 -6.02
CA THR A 68 4.48 9.44 -6.19
C THR A 68 4.06 9.49 -7.65
N LEU A 69 2.76 9.44 -7.89
CA LEU A 69 2.16 9.51 -9.21
C LEU A 69 1.26 10.74 -9.31
N GLU A 70 1.06 11.23 -10.53
CA GLU A 70 -0.01 12.21 -10.80
C GLU A 70 -1.38 11.53 -10.70
N ASP A 71 -1.49 10.33 -11.28
CA ASP A 71 -2.68 9.49 -11.30
C ASP A 71 -2.27 8.00 -11.33
N PHE A 72 -3.21 7.09 -11.06
CA PHE A 72 -2.90 5.65 -11.07
C PHE A 72 -2.78 5.04 -12.48
N VAL A 73 -3.13 5.75 -13.54
CA VAL A 73 -2.95 5.26 -14.93
C VAL A 73 -1.46 5.08 -15.25
N LYS A 74 -0.61 5.94 -14.65
CA LYS A 74 0.84 5.87 -14.81
C LYS A 74 1.51 4.76 -13.98
N LEU A 75 0.78 4.05 -13.12
CA LEU A 75 1.36 3.00 -12.30
C LEU A 75 1.80 1.82 -13.17
N GLN A 76 3.09 1.46 -13.09
CA GLN A 76 3.65 0.31 -13.79
C GLN A 76 4.28 -0.67 -12.80
N LEU A 77 4.21 -1.96 -13.15
CA LEU A 77 4.75 -3.05 -12.34
C LEU A 77 6.27 -2.89 -12.11
N SER A 78 7.00 -2.37 -13.10
CA SER A 78 8.45 -2.12 -13.02
C SER A 78 8.83 -1.10 -11.95
N MET A 79 7.95 -0.16 -11.62
CA MET A 79 8.21 0.84 -10.57
C MET A 79 8.24 0.22 -9.17
N LEU A 80 7.64 -0.97 -9.01
CA LEU A 80 7.52 -1.63 -7.74
C LEU A 80 8.77 -2.42 -7.36
N ASP A 81 9.74 -2.63 -8.26
CA ASP A 81 10.97 -3.40 -7.96
C ASP A 81 10.63 -4.74 -7.29
N LEU A 82 9.84 -5.57 -7.99
CA LEU A 82 9.37 -6.86 -7.49
C LEU A 82 10.41 -7.96 -7.72
N ASP A 83 10.59 -8.81 -6.72
CA ASP A 83 11.37 -10.04 -6.82
C ASP A 83 10.41 -11.23 -7.02
N ASN A 84 10.80 -12.24 -7.80
CA ASN A 84 9.96 -13.41 -8.05
C ASN A 84 9.74 -14.27 -6.80
N GLU A 85 10.64 -14.18 -5.81
CA GLU A 85 10.60 -15.01 -4.59
C GLU A 85 9.97 -14.29 -3.40
N GLU A 86 9.57 -13.01 -3.52
CA GLU A 86 9.03 -12.25 -2.38
C GLU A 86 7.52 -12.43 -2.17
N ALA A 87 7.09 -12.51 -0.91
CA ALA A 87 5.69 -12.55 -0.54
C ALA A 87 5.10 -11.13 -0.57
N VAL A 88 4.01 -10.92 -1.32
CA VAL A 88 3.37 -9.59 -1.41
C VAL A 88 2.01 -9.56 -0.72
N LEU A 89 1.84 -8.59 0.18
CA LEU A 89 0.56 -8.17 0.78
C LEU A 89 0.18 -6.80 0.20
N VAL A 90 -0.99 -6.69 -0.41
CA VAL A 90 -1.55 -5.41 -0.83
C VAL A 90 -2.43 -4.83 0.28
N TYR A 91 -2.26 -3.56 0.64
CA TYR A 91 -3.07 -2.87 1.64
C TYR A 91 -3.68 -1.58 1.05
N GLY A 92 -4.99 -1.44 1.15
CA GLY A 92 -5.71 -0.23 0.72
C GLY A 92 -6.59 0.28 1.84
N LEU A 93 -6.47 1.57 2.16
CA LEU A 93 -7.35 2.26 3.10
C LEU A 93 -8.03 3.43 2.40
N HIS A 94 -9.35 3.35 2.26
CA HIS A 94 -10.17 4.26 1.44
C HIS A 94 -9.60 4.40 0.03
N ALA A 95 -9.08 3.31 -0.52
CA ALA A 95 -8.33 3.28 -1.76
C ALA A 95 -9.27 3.17 -2.96
N LEU A 96 -10.18 2.18 -2.95
CA LEU A 96 -11.07 1.96 -4.08
C LEU A 96 -12.20 2.98 -4.09
N GLU A 97 -12.73 3.34 -2.91
CA GLU A 97 -13.76 4.37 -2.74
C GLU A 97 -13.40 5.67 -3.47
N LYS A 98 -12.15 6.11 -3.37
CA LYS A 98 -11.65 7.33 -4.02
C LYS A 98 -11.48 7.20 -5.53
N LEU A 99 -11.28 5.98 -6.03
CA LEU A 99 -11.06 5.69 -7.43
C LEU A 99 -12.33 5.34 -8.20
N VAL A 100 -13.47 5.14 -7.53
CA VAL A 100 -14.72 4.81 -8.24
C VAL A 100 -15.17 5.91 -9.20
N SER A 101 -14.86 7.17 -8.90
CA SER A 101 -15.11 8.30 -9.79
C SER A 101 -14.21 8.33 -11.04
N SER A 102 -13.14 7.53 -11.06
CA SER A 102 -12.15 7.45 -12.14
C SER A 102 -11.92 5.99 -12.53
N LEU A 103 -12.85 5.42 -13.32
CA LEU A 103 -12.82 4.01 -13.70
C LEU A 103 -11.50 3.59 -14.37
N ASN A 104 -10.91 4.47 -15.18
CA ASN A 104 -9.63 4.20 -15.84
C ASN A 104 -8.47 4.02 -14.83
N GLU A 105 -8.44 4.81 -13.76
CA GLU A 105 -7.45 4.68 -12.70
C GLU A 105 -7.68 3.43 -11.85
N LEU A 106 -8.94 3.11 -11.55
CA LEU A 106 -9.31 1.89 -10.86
C LEU A 106 -8.88 0.65 -11.67
N GLU A 107 -9.18 0.63 -12.98
CA GLU A 107 -8.77 -0.45 -13.87
C GLU A 107 -7.26 -0.59 -13.97
N ALA A 108 -6.52 0.53 -14.06
CA ALA A 108 -5.06 0.51 -14.08
C ALA A 108 -4.48 -0.06 -12.78
N LEU A 109 -5.00 0.37 -11.63
CA LEU A 109 -4.62 -0.16 -10.32
C LEU A 109 -4.91 -1.66 -10.21
N MET A 110 -6.13 -2.09 -10.56
CA MET A 110 -6.54 -3.49 -10.50
C MET A 110 -5.72 -4.37 -11.44
N ARG A 111 -5.35 -3.87 -12.62
CA ARG A 111 -4.46 -4.56 -13.55
C ARG A 111 -3.08 -4.79 -12.93
N VAL A 112 -2.53 -3.80 -12.24
CA VAL A 112 -1.24 -3.92 -11.56
C VAL A 112 -1.34 -4.90 -10.39
N ILE A 113 -2.36 -4.78 -9.53
CA ILE A 113 -2.59 -5.72 -8.41
C ILE A 113 -2.72 -7.16 -8.92
N THR A 114 -3.47 -7.38 -10.00
CA THR A 114 -3.63 -8.72 -10.60
C THR A 114 -2.29 -9.28 -11.08
N ARG A 115 -1.43 -8.45 -11.68
CA ARG A 115 -0.09 -8.85 -12.14
C ARG A 115 0.90 -9.08 -11.01
N ILE A 116 0.76 -8.38 -9.89
CA ILE A 116 1.52 -8.63 -8.65
C ILE A 116 1.17 -10.00 -8.08
N SER A 117 -0.07 -10.47 -8.26
CA SER A 117 -0.58 -11.72 -7.70
C SER A 117 -0.32 -11.84 -6.19
N PRO A 118 -0.81 -10.90 -5.37
CA PRO A 118 -0.51 -10.87 -3.95
C PRO A 118 -1.04 -12.10 -3.23
N ARG A 119 -0.33 -12.53 -2.18
CA ARG A 119 -0.77 -13.63 -1.30
C ARG A 119 -2.01 -13.26 -0.52
N VAL A 120 -2.07 -11.99 -0.09
CA VAL A 120 -3.18 -11.43 0.67
C VAL A 120 -3.42 -10.01 0.17
N MET A 121 -4.69 -9.62 0.11
CA MET A 121 -5.11 -8.25 -0.17
C MET A 121 -6.06 -7.81 0.94
N ILE A 122 -5.72 -6.73 1.63
CA ILE A 122 -6.52 -6.11 2.67
C ILE A 122 -7.03 -4.78 2.13
N ILE A 123 -8.34 -4.64 2.04
CA ILE A 123 -9.00 -3.39 1.63
C ILE A 123 -9.96 -2.97 2.72
N ILE A 124 -9.83 -1.73 3.15
CA ILE A 124 -10.68 -1.09 4.14
C ILE A 124 -11.29 0.14 3.45
N ASP A 125 -12.57 0.07 3.08
CA ASP A 125 -13.32 1.15 2.45
C ASP A 125 -14.62 1.41 3.23
N ALA A 126 -15.24 2.57 3.02
CA ALA A 126 -16.55 2.85 3.60
C ALA A 126 -17.60 1.89 3.03
N ALA A 127 -18.42 1.30 3.90
CA ALA A 127 -19.51 0.41 3.52
C ALA A 127 -20.74 1.19 2.99
N THR A 128 -20.53 2.05 1.99
CA THR A 128 -21.57 2.91 1.43
C THR A 128 -21.58 2.86 -0.09
N ASN A 129 -22.76 2.65 -0.66
CA ASN A 129 -22.92 2.68 -2.11
C ASN A 129 -23.29 4.09 -2.58
N VAL A 130 -22.27 4.94 -2.69
CA VAL A 130 -22.39 6.27 -3.31
C VAL A 130 -22.22 6.23 -4.84
N ASN A 131 -22.29 5.05 -5.46
CA ASN A 131 -22.07 4.84 -6.89
C ASN A 131 -23.38 4.69 -7.68
N SER A 132 -24.55 4.82 -7.03
CA SER A 132 -25.85 4.75 -7.72
C SER A 132 -25.91 5.82 -8.82
N PRO A 133 -26.44 5.51 -10.02
CA PRO A 133 -26.64 6.53 -11.05
C PRO A 133 -27.68 7.58 -10.63
N VAL A 134 -28.59 7.22 -9.70
CA VAL A 134 -29.65 8.09 -9.21
C VAL A 134 -29.11 9.01 -8.12
N PHE A 135 -29.26 10.33 -8.31
CA PHE A 135 -28.78 11.33 -7.35
C PHE A 135 -29.39 11.16 -5.95
N MET A 136 -30.70 10.95 -5.86
CA MET A 136 -31.41 10.82 -4.58
C MET A 136 -30.87 9.64 -3.75
N ASP A 137 -30.55 8.51 -4.39
CA ASP A 137 -29.94 7.37 -3.70
C ASP A 137 -28.58 7.72 -3.12
N ARG A 138 -27.73 8.42 -3.88
CA ARG A 138 -26.41 8.86 -3.41
C ARG A 138 -26.58 9.85 -2.25
N PHE A 139 -27.49 10.80 -2.37
CA PHE A 139 -27.75 11.81 -1.34
C PHE A 139 -28.19 11.18 -0.02
N VAL A 140 -29.19 10.30 -0.05
CA VAL A 140 -29.70 9.62 1.16
C VAL A 140 -28.61 8.77 1.80
N LYS A 141 -27.87 7.99 1.00
CA LYS A 141 -26.78 7.15 1.53
C LYS A 141 -25.63 7.96 2.12
N ALA A 142 -25.24 9.06 1.48
CA ALA A 142 -24.22 9.95 2.00
C ALA A 142 -24.68 10.62 3.31
N LEU A 143 -25.94 11.07 3.38
CA LEU A 143 -26.50 11.66 4.59
C LEU A 143 -26.49 10.68 5.76
N LEU A 144 -26.94 9.43 5.54
CA LEU A 144 -26.94 8.39 6.56
C LEU A 144 -25.52 8.01 7.00
N TYR A 145 -24.58 7.92 6.05
CA TYR A 145 -23.18 7.67 6.36
C TYR A 145 -22.55 8.77 7.21
N CYS A 146 -22.74 10.03 6.81
CA CYS A 146 -22.26 11.16 7.58
C CYS A 146 -22.90 11.18 8.97
N GLY A 147 -24.22 10.96 9.07
CA GLY A 147 -24.92 10.87 10.36
C GLY A 147 -24.30 9.83 11.29
N ALA A 148 -24.11 8.60 10.81
CA ALA A 148 -23.47 7.54 11.60
C ALA A 148 -22.02 7.87 12.02
N LEU A 149 -21.27 8.57 11.17
CA LEU A 149 -19.90 9.00 11.49
C LEU A 149 -19.86 10.11 12.55
N PHE A 150 -20.87 10.99 12.60
CA PHE A 150 -20.96 12.05 13.61
C PHE A 150 -21.57 11.57 14.93
N ASP A 151 -22.36 10.50 14.92
CA ASP A 151 -22.97 9.91 16.11
C ASP A 151 -22.00 9.00 16.91
N SER A 152 -20.87 8.58 16.31
CA SER A 152 -19.84 7.74 16.94
C SER A 152 -18.83 8.51 17.78
#